data_AF-A0AAW9HV97-F1
#
_entry.id   AF-A0AAW9HV97-F1
#
_cell.length_a   1.000
_cell.length_b   1.000
_cell.length_c   1.000
_cell.angle_alpha   90.00
_cell.angle_beta   90.00
_cell.angle_gamma   90.00
#
_symmetry.space_group_name_H-M   'P 1'
#
loop_
_entity.id
_entity.type
_entity.pdbx_description
1 polymer ?
#
loop_
_entity_poly.entity_id
_entity_poly.type
_entity_poly.pdbx_seq_one_letter_code
_entity_poly.pdbx_strand_id
1 'polypeptide(L)'
;MATLPTGVKVPDSSDSWNLINDLTEMGLSANRVRSANSAQEAQAIVDALASTTHPASLTEPLVVYRADINQLYVHNGSGWKSIQAGGVAGENKRLGTNGIVTIGNLSIDTPLIYKFGNYRSTPNFCAYGNTYFDVISFAKPFPTECINIQITPTWQSGDSLEPIVFDGVSKAGFRPFIVGKNVLSNIYSFNYMAVGR
;
A
#
# COMPACT_ATOMS: atom_id res chain seq x y z
N MET A 1 29.04 36.48 17.85
CA MET A 1 27.81 35.76 18.27
C MET A 1 26.52 36.47 17.89
N ALA A 2 25.84 35.96 16.87
CA ALA A 2 24.45 36.30 16.58
C ALA A 2 23.54 35.23 17.23
N THR A 3 22.75 35.64 18.21
CA THR A 3 21.71 34.77 18.80
C THR A 3 20.52 34.76 17.85
N LEU A 4 20.04 33.57 17.47
CA LEU A 4 18.80 33.48 16.70
C LEU A 4 17.62 33.98 17.58
N PRO A 5 16.51 34.46 16.98
CA PRO A 5 15.32 34.90 17.71
C PRO A 5 14.73 33.85 18.67
N THR A 6 15.09 32.58 18.49
CA THR A 6 14.71 31.43 19.33
C THR A 6 15.57 31.23 20.57
N GLY A 7 16.58 32.08 20.82
CA GLY A 7 17.52 31.94 21.94
C GLY A 7 18.62 30.89 21.72
N VAL A 8 18.61 30.20 20.57
CA VAL A 8 19.64 29.24 20.18
C VAL A 8 20.88 29.97 19.67
N LYS A 9 22.04 29.63 20.24
CA LYS A 9 23.36 30.11 19.81
C LYS A 9 23.92 29.18 18.75
N VAL A 10 24.28 29.73 17.59
CA VAL A 10 25.02 28.98 16.56
C VAL A 10 26.51 29.17 16.84
N PRO A 11 27.32 28.10 16.74
CA PRO A 11 28.76 28.20 16.95
C PRO A 11 29.40 29.22 16.02
N ASP A 12 30.38 29.95 16.54
CA ASP A 12 31.22 30.84 15.75
C ASP A 12 32.70 30.49 15.87
N SER A 13 33.53 31.18 15.11
CA SER A 13 34.97 30.91 15.01
C SER A 13 35.75 31.16 16.31
N SER A 14 35.10 31.63 17.38
CA SER A 14 35.71 31.84 18.71
C SER A 14 35.44 30.70 19.70
N ASP A 15 34.61 29.72 19.32
CA ASP A 15 34.31 28.56 20.16
C ASP A 15 35.49 27.57 20.24
N SER A 16 35.59 26.87 21.38
CA SER A 16 36.64 25.86 21.57
C SER A 16 36.45 24.70 20.60
N TRP A 17 37.56 24.12 20.12
CA TRP A 17 37.52 23.01 19.15
C TRP A 17 36.65 21.83 19.61
N ASN A 18 36.69 21.52 20.91
CA ASN A 18 35.87 20.45 21.50
C ASN A 18 34.37 20.75 21.39
N LEU A 19 33.95 22.00 21.59
CA LEU A 19 32.55 22.41 21.43
C LEU A 19 32.09 22.26 19.96
N ILE A 20 32.94 22.59 18.99
CA ILE A 20 32.63 22.41 17.57
C ILE A 20 32.49 20.92 17.22
N ASN A 21 33.37 20.07 17.76
CA ASN A 21 33.29 18.62 17.56
C ASN A 21 32.03 18.03 18.19
N ASP A 22 31.73 18.37 19.45
CA ASP A 22 30.53 17.92 20.16
C ASP A 22 29.25 18.34 19.43
N LEU A 23 29.20 19.56 18.90
CA LEU A 23 28.06 20.05 18.14
C LEU A 23 27.96 19.42 16.75
N THR A 24 29.08 19.07 16.14
CA THR A 24 29.12 18.29 14.89
C THR A 24 28.58 16.88 15.14
N GLU A 25 29.02 16.22 16.21
CA GLU A 25 28.53 14.90 16.63
C GLU A 25 27.04 14.93 17.02
N MET A 26 26.59 15.99 17.70
CA MET A 26 25.18 16.24 17.94
C MET A 26 24.39 16.41 16.65
N GLY A 27 24.89 17.18 15.67
CA GLY A 27 24.24 17.34 14.37
C GLY A 27 24.17 16.02 13.59
N LEU A 28 25.24 15.23 13.61
CA LEU A 28 25.32 13.92 12.96
C LEU A 28 24.41 12.88 13.64
N SER A 29 24.16 13.01 14.94
CA SER A 29 23.24 12.14 15.70
C SER A 29 21.79 12.64 15.73
N ALA A 30 21.55 13.93 15.50
CA ALA A 30 20.22 14.55 15.50
C ALA A 30 19.33 14.03 14.36
N ASN A 31 19.91 13.57 13.25
CA ASN A 31 19.14 13.03 12.11
C ASN A 31 18.88 11.52 12.23
N ARG A 32 18.72 11.00 13.46
CA ARG A 32 18.36 9.61 13.71
C ARG A 32 16.89 9.48 14.06
N VAL A 33 16.25 8.46 13.49
CA VAL A 33 14.89 8.07 13.88
C VAL A 33 14.92 7.65 15.35
N ARG A 34 14.01 8.20 16.17
CA ARG A 34 13.89 7.83 17.58
C ARG A 34 13.39 6.39 17.71
N SER A 35 13.97 5.63 18.63
CA SER A 35 13.53 4.26 18.93
C SER A 35 12.67 4.21 20.19
N ALA A 36 11.65 3.34 20.19
CA ALA A 36 10.83 3.00 21.35
C ALA A 36 10.70 1.48 21.47
N ASN A 37 10.68 0.94 22.68
CA ASN A 37 10.55 -0.49 22.98
C ASN A 37 9.11 -0.90 23.34
N SER A 38 8.14 0.01 23.21
CA SER A 38 6.73 -0.27 23.42
C SER A 38 5.85 0.81 22.79
N ALA A 39 4.54 0.55 22.71
CA ALA A 39 3.56 1.54 22.26
C ALA A 39 3.48 2.73 23.22
N GLN A 40 3.61 2.46 24.51
CA GLN A 40 3.58 3.44 25.58
C GLN A 40 4.80 4.38 25.50
N GLU A 41 6.00 3.84 25.28
CA GLU A 41 7.19 4.67 25.05
C GLU A 41 7.08 5.51 23.78
N ALA A 42 6.55 4.95 22.69
CA ALA A 42 6.32 5.72 21.47
C ALA A 42 5.34 6.87 21.71
N GLN A 43 4.26 6.64 22.47
CA GLN A 43 3.31 7.69 22.83
C GLN A 43 3.94 8.76 23.72
N ALA A 44 4.78 8.38 24.69
CA ALA A 44 5.49 9.33 25.54
C ALA A 44 6.37 10.30 24.73
N ILE A 45 6.92 9.87 23.59
CA ILE A 45 7.67 10.75 22.67
C ILE A 45 6.74 11.79 22.03
N VAL A 46 5.54 11.40 21.61
CA VAL A 46 4.54 12.33 21.07
C VAL A 46 4.12 13.35 22.13
N ASP A 47 3.84 12.88 23.34
CA ASP A 47 3.40 13.73 24.45
C ASP A 47 4.50 14.73 24.85
N ALA A 48 5.76 14.31 24.82
CA ALA A 48 6.90 15.21 25.05
C ALA A 48 7.02 16.30 23.98
N LEU A 49 6.71 15.99 22.71
CA LEU A 49 6.74 16.95 21.61
C LEU A 49 5.54 17.90 21.62
N ALA A 50 4.41 17.48 22.19
CA ALA A 50 3.18 18.28 22.24
C ALA A 50 3.34 19.62 22.96
N SER A 51 4.29 19.72 23.89
CA SER A 51 4.59 20.96 24.62
C SER A 51 5.65 21.86 23.96
N THR A 52 6.18 21.46 22.81
CA THR A 52 7.21 22.20 22.07
C THR A 52 6.61 23.03 20.93
N THR A 53 7.43 23.83 20.25
CA THR A 53 7.04 24.54 19.03
C THR A 53 6.90 23.62 17.81
N HIS A 54 7.23 22.32 17.94
CA HIS A 54 7.21 21.32 16.87
C HIS A 54 6.42 20.07 17.26
N PRO A 55 5.10 20.20 17.55
CA PRO A 55 4.25 19.05 17.81
C PRO A 55 4.08 18.21 16.54
N ALA A 56 3.87 16.90 16.69
CA ALA A 56 3.55 16.04 15.57
C ALA A 56 2.27 16.53 14.86
N SER A 57 2.33 16.72 13.54
CA SER A 57 1.22 17.22 12.73
C SER A 57 1.21 16.58 11.34
N LEU A 58 0.22 16.94 10.51
CA LEU A 58 0.17 16.47 9.11
C LEU A 58 1.33 17.03 8.28
N THR A 59 1.79 18.24 8.56
CA THR A 59 2.91 18.91 7.87
C THR A 59 4.26 18.58 8.48
N GLU A 60 4.28 18.19 9.76
CA GLU A 60 5.48 17.79 10.50
C GLU A 60 5.23 16.45 11.23
N PRO A 61 5.20 15.31 10.49
CA PRO A 61 4.92 14.02 11.11
C PRO A 61 6.11 13.50 11.90
N LEU A 62 5.84 12.88 13.05
CA LEU A 62 6.86 12.21 13.86
C LEU A 62 7.05 10.77 13.37
N VAL A 63 8.30 10.35 13.12
CA VAL A 63 8.65 8.97 12.82
C VAL A 63 9.36 8.34 14.02
N VAL A 64 8.89 7.16 14.44
CA VAL A 64 9.46 6.36 15.54
C VAL A 64 9.70 4.93 15.07
N TYR A 65 10.85 4.37 15.42
CA TYR A 65 11.15 2.96 15.24
C TYR A 65 10.74 2.18 16.48
N ARG A 66 9.76 1.28 16.34
CA ARG A 66 9.31 0.37 17.40
C ARG A 66 10.19 -0.87 17.40
N ALA A 67 11.15 -0.93 18.31
CA ALA A 67 12.14 -2.01 18.40
C ALA A 67 11.54 -3.34 18.87
N ASP A 68 10.47 -3.30 19.67
CA ASP A 68 9.74 -4.48 20.17
C ASP A 68 9.04 -5.28 19.06
N ILE A 69 8.65 -4.60 17.98
CA ILE A 69 8.01 -5.21 16.80
C ILE A 69 8.81 -4.99 15.51
N ASN A 70 10.04 -4.48 15.63
CA ASN A 70 10.99 -4.26 14.54
C ASN A 70 10.38 -3.50 13.33
N GLN A 71 9.65 -2.40 13.60
CA GLN A 71 8.87 -1.70 12.58
C GLN A 71 8.86 -0.17 12.75
N LEU A 72 8.82 0.58 11.65
CA LEU A 72 8.66 2.04 11.66
C LEU A 72 7.18 2.43 11.79
N TYR A 73 6.90 3.47 12.57
CA TYR A 73 5.59 4.06 12.74
C TYR A 73 5.68 5.58 12.55
N VAL A 74 4.59 6.17 12.05
CA VAL A 74 4.43 7.62 11.88
C VAL A 74 3.22 8.11 12.68
N HIS A 75 3.38 9.22 13.38
CA HIS A 75 2.30 9.94 14.05
C HIS A 75 2.06 11.29 13.38
N ASN A 76 0.85 11.55 12.92
CA ASN A 76 0.48 12.77 12.18
C ASN A 76 -0.25 13.82 13.05
N GLY A 77 -0.14 13.70 14.37
CA GLY A 77 -0.84 14.55 15.35
C GLY A 77 -2.23 14.05 15.77
N SER A 78 -2.80 13.09 15.04
CA SER A 78 -4.12 12.50 15.36
C SER A 78 -4.08 11.00 15.64
N GLY A 79 -3.07 10.30 15.15
CA GLY A 79 -2.88 8.89 15.47
C GLY A 79 -1.66 8.27 14.78
N TRP A 80 -1.40 7.01 15.15
CA TRP A 80 -0.29 6.20 14.66
C TRP A 80 -0.66 5.43 13.38
N LYS A 81 0.28 5.37 12.43
CA LYS A 81 0.23 4.50 11.25
C LYS A 81 1.57 3.76 11.11
N SER A 82 1.55 2.52 10.66
CA SER A 82 2.80 1.81 10.37
C SER A 82 3.38 2.23 9.01
N ILE A 83 4.70 2.39 8.95
CA ILE A 83 5.45 2.55 7.70
C ILE A 83 6.04 1.17 7.39
N GLN A 84 5.48 0.49 6.40
CA GLN A 84 6.08 -0.72 5.84
C GLN A 84 6.87 -0.34 4.59
N ALA A 85 8.15 -0.69 4.55
CA ALA A 85 8.87 -0.82 3.28
C ALA A 85 8.22 -2.01 2.53
N GLY A 86 7.30 -1.69 1.62
CA GLY A 86 6.50 -2.69 0.89
C GLY A 86 5.01 -2.75 1.25
N GLY A 87 4.47 -1.76 1.95
CA GLY A 87 3.01 -1.65 2.15
C GLY A 87 2.35 -0.89 0.99
N VAL A 88 1.51 -1.57 0.21
CA VAL A 88 0.68 -0.93 -0.82
C VAL A 88 -0.30 0.03 -0.13
N ALA A 89 0.01 1.33 -0.13
CA ALA A 89 -0.97 2.37 0.12
C ALA A 89 -1.87 2.50 -1.12
N GLY A 90 -2.95 1.71 -1.15
CA GLY A 90 -3.96 1.81 -2.20
C GLY A 90 -4.81 3.06 -2.00
N GLU A 91 -4.48 4.16 -2.66
CA GLU A 91 -5.38 5.31 -2.78
C GLU A 91 -6.39 5.03 -3.91
N ASN A 92 -7.66 4.84 -3.55
CA ASN A 92 -8.74 4.68 -4.52
C ASN A 92 -9.31 6.06 -4.88
N LYS A 93 -8.84 6.66 -5.98
CA LYS A 93 -9.49 7.83 -6.60
C LYS A 93 -10.26 7.37 -7.84
N ARG A 94 -11.59 7.36 -7.75
CA ARG A 94 -12.49 6.98 -8.85
C ARG A 94 -12.65 8.17 -9.79
N LEU A 95 -12.10 8.08 -11.00
CA LEU A 95 -12.37 9.01 -12.10
C LEU A 95 -12.65 8.20 -13.38
N GLY A 96 -13.89 8.29 -13.88
CA GLY A 96 -14.28 7.76 -15.18
C GLY A 96 -14.92 6.37 -15.17
N THR A 97 -15.94 6.23 -16.02
CA THR A 97 -16.62 4.99 -16.37
C THR A 97 -15.79 4.28 -17.41
N ASN A 98 -15.06 3.22 -17.04
CA ASN A 98 -14.74 2.07 -17.91
C ASN A 98 -14.09 0.96 -17.06
N GLY A 99 -14.71 -0.23 -17.03
CA GLY A 99 -14.09 -1.48 -16.56
C GLY A 99 -14.35 -1.94 -15.12
N ILE A 100 -15.07 -1.19 -14.28
CA ILE A 100 -15.34 -1.63 -12.90
C ILE A 100 -16.62 -2.48 -12.86
N VAL A 101 -16.48 -3.80 -12.73
CA VAL A 101 -17.58 -4.68 -12.33
C VAL A 101 -17.60 -4.73 -10.80
N THR A 102 -18.46 -3.91 -10.16
CA THR A 102 -18.71 -3.99 -8.71
C THR A 102 -19.71 -5.12 -8.43
N ILE A 103 -19.33 -6.13 -7.66
CA ILE A 103 -20.20 -7.26 -7.29
C ILE A 103 -20.34 -7.31 -5.76
N GLY A 104 -21.24 -6.52 -5.17
CA GLY A 104 -21.61 -6.64 -3.74
C GLY A 104 -21.53 -5.35 -2.92
N ASN A 105 -22.10 -5.40 -1.71
CA ASN A 105 -22.19 -4.28 -0.77
C ASN A 105 -20.97 -4.25 0.17
N LEU A 106 -20.19 -3.18 0.13
CA LEU A 106 -19.07 -2.95 1.06
C LEU A 106 -19.61 -2.50 2.42
N SER A 107 -19.44 -3.31 3.47
CA SER A 107 -19.73 -2.93 4.87
C SER A 107 -18.47 -2.39 5.55
N ILE A 108 -18.60 -1.32 6.33
CA ILE A 108 -17.50 -0.64 7.02
C ILE A 108 -16.88 -1.46 8.18
N ASP A 109 -17.59 -2.48 8.67
CA ASP A 109 -17.19 -3.25 9.86
C ASP A 109 -16.51 -4.60 9.54
N THR A 110 -16.38 -4.96 8.26
CA THR A 110 -15.74 -6.23 7.86
C THR A 110 -14.36 -6.03 7.25
N PRO A 111 -13.29 -6.63 7.81
CA PRO A 111 -11.97 -6.53 7.20
C PRO A 111 -11.97 -7.16 5.80
N LEU A 112 -11.42 -6.44 4.83
CA LEU A 112 -11.27 -6.92 3.46
C LEU A 112 -9.96 -7.66 3.28
N ILE A 113 -10.01 -8.73 2.51
CA ILE A 113 -8.87 -9.52 2.06
C ILE A 113 -8.58 -9.14 0.61
N TYR A 114 -7.32 -8.83 0.32
CA TYR A 114 -6.83 -8.61 -1.03
C TYR A 114 -6.05 -9.85 -1.47
N LYS A 115 -6.31 -10.32 -2.69
CA LYS A 115 -5.59 -11.43 -3.32
C LYS A 115 -5.08 -11.00 -4.68
N PHE A 116 -3.87 -11.42 -4.99
CA PHE A 116 -3.20 -11.09 -6.24
C PHE A 116 -2.78 -12.37 -6.93
N GLY A 117 -2.71 -12.32 -8.26
CA GLY A 117 -2.11 -13.38 -9.02
C GLY A 117 -1.85 -12.98 -10.46
N ASN A 118 -1.03 -13.79 -11.11
CA ASN A 118 -0.78 -13.74 -12.54
C ASN A 118 -1.36 -15.00 -13.18
N TYR A 119 -1.93 -14.86 -14.36
CA TYR A 119 -2.50 -15.96 -15.12
C TYR A 119 -2.01 -15.88 -16.55
N ARG A 120 -1.66 -17.03 -17.13
CA ARG A 120 -1.29 -17.17 -18.53
C ARG A 120 -1.72 -18.53 -19.03
N SER A 121 -2.63 -18.56 -20.00
CA SER A 121 -3.14 -19.81 -20.59
C SER A 121 -3.77 -19.55 -21.95
N THR A 122 -3.97 -20.63 -22.70
CA THR A 122 -4.95 -20.66 -23.77
C THR A 122 -6.36 -20.88 -23.20
N PRO A 123 -7.42 -20.38 -23.87
CA PRO A 123 -8.80 -20.69 -23.54
C PRO A 123 -9.10 -22.19 -23.70
N ASN A 124 -10.11 -22.69 -22.97
CA ASN A 124 -10.51 -24.10 -23.00
C ASN A 124 -11.58 -24.35 -24.09
N PHE A 125 -12.62 -23.51 -24.13
CA PHE A 125 -13.76 -23.74 -25.02
C PHE A 125 -14.40 -22.45 -25.52
N CYS A 126 -15.12 -22.56 -26.63
CA CYS A 126 -15.92 -21.48 -27.19
C CYS A 126 -17.41 -21.83 -27.04
N ALA A 127 -18.22 -20.87 -26.60
CA ALA A 127 -19.67 -21.03 -26.52
C ALA A 127 -20.35 -19.66 -26.67
N TYR A 128 -21.56 -19.63 -27.21
CA TYR A 128 -22.37 -18.39 -27.30
C TYR A 128 -21.64 -17.19 -27.95
N GLY A 129 -20.71 -17.44 -28.88
CA GLY A 129 -19.92 -16.41 -29.54
C GLY A 129 -18.75 -15.86 -28.72
N ASN A 130 -18.43 -16.48 -27.59
CA ASN A 130 -17.39 -16.07 -26.65
C ASN A 130 -16.35 -17.17 -26.43
N THR A 131 -15.18 -16.76 -25.98
CA THR A 131 -14.05 -17.64 -25.68
C THR A 131 -13.84 -17.71 -24.18
N TYR A 132 -13.97 -18.90 -23.58
CA TYR A 132 -13.95 -19.11 -22.14
C TYR A 132 -12.66 -19.77 -21.67
N PHE A 133 -12.22 -19.39 -20.48
CA PHE A 133 -11.16 -20.06 -19.75
C PHE A 133 -11.75 -21.00 -18.70
N ASP A 134 -10.89 -21.81 -18.10
CA ASP A 134 -11.25 -22.55 -16.89
C ASP A 134 -11.49 -21.60 -15.71
N VAL A 135 -12.19 -22.11 -14.70
CA VAL A 135 -12.34 -21.41 -13.42
C VAL A 135 -10.96 -21.29 -12.77
N ILE A 136 -10.56 -20.04 -12.50
CA ILE A 136 -9.35 -19.71 -11.77
C ILE A 136 -9.67 -19.73 -10.28
N SER A 137 -9.07 -20.68 -9.56
CA SER A 137 -9.22 -20.82 -8.12
C SER A 137 -8.25 -19.91 -7.37
N PHE A 138 -8.73 -19.28 -6.30
CA PHE A 138 -7.85 -18.64 -5.33
C PHE A 138 -7.10 -19.70 -4.52
N ALA A 139 -5.83 -19.46 -4.20
CA ALA A 139 -5.01 -20.38 -3.40
C ALA A 139 -5.66 -20.75 -2.05
N LYS A 140 -6.40 -19.79 -1.46
CA LYS A 140 -7.33 -20.01 -0.36
C LYS A 140 -8.64 -19.29 -0.71
N PRO A 141 -9.83 -19.88 -0.53
CA PRO A 141 -11.10 -19.18 -0.73
C PRO A 141 -11.23 -17.96 0.18
N PHE A 142 -12.01 -16.96 -0.23
CA PHE A 142 -12.52 -15.95 0.69
C PHE A 142 -13.44 -16.63 1.71
N PRO A 143 -13.38 -16.25 3.00
CA PRO A 143 -14.24 -16.84 4.02
C PRO A 143 -15.74 -16.80 3.66
N THR A 144 -16.21 -15.68 3.11
CA THR A 144 -17.62 -15.44 2.77
C THR A 144 -17.84 -15.22 1.27
N GLU A 145 -17.23 -14.21 0.66
CA GLU A 145 -17.50 -13.80 -0.73
C GLU A 145 -16.32 -13.06 -1.38
N CYS A 146 -16.29 -13.07 -2.72
CA CYS A 146 -15.46 -12.17 -3.50
C CYS A 146 -16.33 -11.03 -4.01
N ILE A 147 -15.96 -9.80 -3.67
CA ILE A 147 -16.74 -8.57 -3.92
C ILE A 147 -16.33 -7.91 -5.24
N ASN A 148 -15.04 -7.97 -5.57
CA ASN A 148 -14.53 -7.32 -6.77
C ASN A 148 -13.30 -8.05 -7.30
N ILE A 149 -13.16 -8.03 -8.62
CA ILE A 149 -11.95 -8.49 -9.30
C ILE A 149 -11.60 -7.45 -10.35
N GLN A 150 -10.37 -6.98 -10.30
CA GLN A 150 -9.77 -6.15 -11.33
C GLN A 150 -8.74 -6.99 -12.08
N ILE A 151 -8.78 -6.92 -13.40
CA ILE A 151 -7.80 -7.52 -14.29
C ILE A 151 -6.99 -6.43 -14.98
N THR A 152 -5.68 -6.64 -15.04
CA THR A 152 -4.76 -5.88 -15.87
C THR A 152 -4.13 -6.85 -16.86
N PRO A 153 -4.51 -6.83 -18.13
CA PRO A 153 -3.87 -7.64 -19.15
C PRO A 153 -2.36 -7.37 -19.18
N THR A 154 -1.56 -8.42 -19.35
CA THR A 154 -0.11 -8.31 -19.49
C THR A 154 0.26 -8.67 -20.91
N TRP A 155 0.91 -7.73 -21.59
CA TRP A 155 1.16 -7.80 -23.01
C TRP A 155 2.61 -8.12 -23.31
N GLN A 156 2.82 -9.01 -24.29
CA GLN A 156 4.04 -9.15 -25.06
C GLN A 156 3.80 -8.63 -26.49
N SER A 157 4.88 -8.33 -27.22
CA SER A 157 4.78 -7.88 -28.61
C SER A 157 4.03 -8.91 -29.46
N GLY A 158 2.87 -8.51 -30.02
CA GLY A 158 2.01 -9.37 -30.85
C GLY A 158 0.69 -9.79 -30.20
N ASP A 159 0.45 -9.45 -28.93
CA ASP A 159 -0.78 -9.81 -28.21
C ASP A 159 -1.98 -8.92 -28.59
N SER A 160 -3.18 -9.49 -28.56
CA SER A 160 -4.44 -8.81 -28.87
C SER A 160 -5.01 -8.12 -27.63
N LEU A 161 -5.36 -6.82 -27.74
CA LEU A 161 -5.91 -5.98 -26.68
C LEU A 161 -7.41 -6.25 -26.44
N GLU A 162 -7.74 -7.48 -26.06
CA GLU A 162 -9.14 -7.89 -25.90
C GLU A 162 -9.63 -7.64 -24.46
N PRO A 163 -10.86 -7.13 -24.28
CA PRO A 163 -11.44 -6.96 -22.95
C PRO A 163 -11.74 -8.32 -22.32
N ILE A 164 -11.04 -8.63 -21.24
CA ILE A 164 -11.29 -9.81 -20.41
C ILE A 164 -12.38 -9.46 -19.40
N VAL A 165 -13.45 -10.23 -19.40
CA VAL A 165 -14.63 -10.08 -18.52
C VAL A 165 -14.88 -11.38 -17.75
N PHE A 166 -15.89 -11.40 -16.89
CA PHE A 166 -16.23 -12.54 -16.04
C PHE A 166 -17.69 -12.95 -16.20
N ASP A 167 -17.97 -14.24 -16.25
CA ASP A 167 -19.34 -14.76 -16.23
C ASP A 167 -19.70 -15.46 -14.91
N GLY A 168 -18.71 -15.75 -14.07
CA GLY A 168 -18.91 -16.33 -12.75
C GLY A 168 -17.84 -15.85 -11.77
N VAL A 169 -18.29 -15.39 -10.61
CA VAL A 169 -17.43 -15.04 -9.46
C VAL A 169 -18.00 -15.71 -8.23
N SER A 170 -17.12 -16.32 -7.43
CA SER A 170 -17.47 -16.97 -6.17
C SER A 170 -16.41 -16.66 -5.13
N LYS A 171 -16.66 -17.05 -3.87
CA LYS A 171 -15.64 -16.98 -2.82
C LYS A 171 -14.38 -17.80 -3.13
N ALA A 172 -14.49 -18.84 -3.97
CA ALA A 172 -13.38 -19.75 -4.25
C ALA A 172 -12.59 -19.38 -5.52
N GLY A 173 -13.16 -18.59 -6.42
CA GLY A 173 -12.55 -18.29 -7.70
C GLY A 173 -13.49 -17.59 -8.66
N PHE A 174 -13.03 -17.42 -9.90
CA PHE A 174 -13.75 -16.72 -10.95
C PHE A 174 -13.45 -17.34 -12.31
N ARG A 175 -14.35 -17.15 -13.29
CA ARG A 175 -14.13 -17.57 -14.66
C ARG A 175 -14.03 -16.36 -15.59
N PRO A 176 -12.84 -16.11 -16.18
CA PRO A 176 -12.71 -15.10 -17.20
C PRO A 176 -13.20 -15.63 -18.55
N PHE A 177 -13.58 -14.72 -19.43
CA PHE A 177 -13.87 -14.98 -20.83
C PHE A 177 -13.63 -13.73 -21.69
N ILE A 178 -13.54 -13.93 -23.01
CA ILE A 178 -13.40 -12.86 -24.00
C ILE A 178 -14.67 -12.78 -24.82
N VAL A 179 -15.24 -11.58 -24.85
CA VAL A 179 -16.47 -11.29 -25.58
C VAL A 179 -16.21 -11.29 -27.08
N GLY A 180 -17.08 -11.95 -27.86
CA GLY A 180 -17.08 -11.84 -29.32
C GLY A 180 -15.90 -12.52 -30.02
N LYS A 181 -15.21 -13.44 -29.33
CA LYS A 181 -14.14 -14.25 -29.90
C LYS A 181 -14.50 -15.72 -29.85
N ASN A 182 -14.05 -16.47 -30.85
CA ASN A 182 -14.12 -17.94 -30.87
C ASN A 182 -12.76 -18.52 -31.29
N VAL A 183 -11.71 -18.23 -30.52
CA VAL A 183 -10.34 -18.64 -30.85
C VAL A 183 -9.68 -19.27 -29.64
N LEU A 184 -9.30 -20.54 -29.75
CA LEU A 184 -8.66 -21.31 -28.68
C LEU A 184 -7.12 -21.33 -28.78
N SER A 185 -6.56 -20.98 -29.95
CA SER A 185 -5.12 -21.04 -30.20
C SER A 185 -4.33 -19.89 -29.58
N ASN A 186 -5.00 -18.80 -29.18
CA ASN A 186 -4.34 -17.62 -28.65
C ASN A 186 -3.99 -17.82 -27.17
N ILE A 187 -2.77 -17.43 -26.80
CA ILE A 187 -2.36 -17.35 -25.40
C ILE A 187 -2.75 -15.97 -24.88
N TYR A 188 -3.39 -15.93 -23.72
CA TYR A 188 -3.69 -14.69 -23.02
C TYR A 188 -2.99 -14.68 -21.67
N SER A 189 -2.49 -13.50 -21.28
CA SER A 189 -1.90 -13.28 -19.98
C SER A 189 -2.46 -12.03 -19.31
N PHE A 190 -2.63 -12.11 -18.00
CA PHE A 190 -3.07 -10.99 -17.19
C PHE A 190 -2.67 -11.14 -15.72
N ASN A 191 -2.61 -10.02 -15.03
CA ASN A 191 -2.59 -9.96 -13.57
C ASN A 191 -4.00 -9.69 -13.05
N TYR A 192 -4.32 -10.18 -11.87
CA TYR A 192 -5.57 -9.88 -11.19
C TYR A 192 -5.35 -9.41 -9.75
N MET A 193 -6.26 -8.54 -9.30
CA MET A 193 -6.46 -8.19 -7.91
C MET A 193 -7.91 -8.49 -7.55
N ALA A 194 -8.14 -9.40 -6.61
CA ALA A 194 -9.45 -9.75 -6.09
C ALA A 194 -9.60 -9.24 -4.65
N VAL A 195 -10.77 -8.68 -4.35
CA VAL A 195 -11.14 -8.18 -3.03
C VAL A 195 -12.34 -8.95 -2.54
N GLY A 196 -12.33 -9.34 -1.27
CA GLY A 196 -13.41 -10.10 -0.66
C GLY A 196 -13.30 -10.15 0.86
N ARG A 197 -14.11 -10.97 1.48
CA ARG A 197 -14.13 -11.18 2.94
C ARG A 197 -14.52 -12.60 3.28
#